data_AF-A0AAP2E171-F1
#
_entry.id   AF-A0AAP2E171-F1
#
_cell.length_a   1.000
_cell.length_b   1.000
_cell.length_c   1.000
_cell.angle_alpha   90.00
_cell.angle_beta   90.00
_cell.angle_gamma   90.00
#
_symmetry.space_group_name_H-M   'P 1'
#
loop_
_entity.id
_entity.type
_entity.pdbx_description
1 polymer ?
#
loop_
_entity_poly.entity_id
_entity_poly.type
_entity_poly.pdbx_seq_one_letter_code
_entity_poly.pdbx_strand_id
1 'polypeptide(L)'
;MAVGIFMGIVPLWGFQLILAIALAFALRLNKALVILTANISIPPMIPLILFLSHLTGRIWMGDRAQYIRFSRDIDFAQLHNSFLQYVLGATTLAVAAALVSGLLTFVLVKVLRMRRSEK
;
A
#
# COMPACT_ATOMS: atom_id res chain seq x y z
N MET A 1 7.43 -4.69 -9.30
CA MET A 1 7.17 -3.59 -8.35
C MET A 1 5.96 -3.89 -7.46
N ALA A 2 4.87 -4.44 -8.00
CA ALA A 2 3.62 -4.73 -7.28
C ALA A 2 3.79 -5.32 -5.86
N VAL A 3 4.54 -6.42 -5.69
CA VAL A 3 4.72 -7.08 -4.37
C VAL A 3 5.39 -6.16 -3.35
N GLY A 4 6.42 -5.40 -3.76
CA GLY A 4 7.08 -4.48 -2.86
C GLY A 4 6.14 -3.33 -2.47
N ILE A 5 5.47 -2.70 -3.43
CA ILE A 5 4.52 -1.60 -3.13
C ILE A 5 3.38 -2.07 -2.23
N PHE A 6 2.81 -3.26 -2.49
CA PHE A 6 1.80 -3.86 -1.63
C PHE A 6 2.33 -3.99 -0.20
N MET A 7 3.51 -4.60 -0.04
CA MET A 7 4.10 -4.82 1.28
C MET A 7 4.48 -3.52 1.98
N GLY A 8 4.86 -2.48 1.25
CA GLY A 8 5.19 -1.19 1.84
C GLY A 8 4.00 -0.44 2.43
N ILE A 9 2.77 -0.71 1.96
CA ILE A 9 1.55 0.00 2.40
C ILE A 9 0.71 -0.83 3.37
N VAL A 10 0.63 -2.15 3.19
CA VAL A 10 -0.24 -3.03 3.98
C VAL A 10 0.08 -2.92 5.49
N PRO A 11 -0.92 -2.81 6.38
CA PRO A 11 -0.70 -2.49 7.80
C PRO A 11 -0.23 -3.73 8.60
N LEU A 12 0.98 -4.20 8.31
CA LEU A 12 1.63 -5.34 8.99
C LEU A 12 2.74 -4.88 9.95
N TRP A 13 2.67 -3.62 10.43
CA TRP A 13 3.55 -2.98 11.42
C TRP A 13 4.93 -3.63 11.63
N GLY A 14 5.95 -3.17 10.89
CA GLY A 14 7.34 -3.62 11.05
C GLY A 14 7.69 -4.94 10.36
N PHE A 15 6.71 -5.81 10.07
CA PHE A 15 6.95 -7.09 9.36
C PHE A 15 6.95 -6.96 7.84
N GLN A 16 6.60 -5.79 7.31
CA GLN A 16 6.45 -5.50 5.88
C GLN A 16 7.70 -5.89 5.06
N LEU A 17 8.89 -5.45 5.48
CA LEU A 17 10.13 -5.70 4.73
C LEU A 17 10.55 -7.18 4.80
N ILE A 18 10.43 -7.81 5.97
CA ILE A 18 10.78 -9.23 6.16
C ILE A 18 9.89 -10.09 5.26
N LEU A 19 8.58 -9.84 5.25
CA LEU A 19 7.63 -10.55 4.39
C LEU A 19 7.84 -10.24 2.92
N ALA A 20 8.16 -9.00 2.55
CA ALA A 20 8.49 -8.64 1.18
C ALA A 20 9.71 -9.41 0.67
N ILE A 21 10.76 -9.54 1.48
CA ILE A 21 11.95 -10.32 1.15
C ILE A 21 11.59 -11.80 1.04
N ALA A 22 10.88 -12.37 2.01
CA ALA A 22 10.45 -13.77 1.99
C ALA A 22 9.65 -14.10 0.72
N LEU A 23 8.69 -13.24 0.36
CA LEU A 23 7.92 -13.38 -0.88
C LEU A 23 8.78 -13.20 -2.13
N ALA A 24 9.77 -12.30 -2.12
CA ALA A 24 10.69 -12.14 -3.24
C ALA A 24 11.53 -13.41 -3.49
N PHE A 25 11.90 -14.13 -2.43
CA PHE A 25 12.54 -15.43 -2.53
C PHE A 25 11.57 -16.51 -3.02
N ALA A 26 10.42 -16.66 -2.37
CA ALA A 26 9.42 -17.69 -2.69
C ALA A 26 8.91 -17.59 -4.13
N LEU A 27 8.61 -16.37 -4.59
CA LEU A 27 8.08 -16.10 -5.94
C LEU A 27 9.18 -15.87 -6.99
N ARG A 28 10.46 -16.08 -6.63
CA ARG A 28 11.63 -15.90 -7.51
C ARG A 28 11.68 -14.52 -8.19
N LEU A 29 11.27 -13.47 -7.46
CA LEU A 29 11.24 -12.08 -7.97
C LEU A 29 12.64 -11.43 -7.90
N ASN A 30 12.75 -10.25 -8.51
CA ASN A 30 13.92 -9.39 -8.36
C ASN A 30 13.92 -8.78 -6.94
N LYS A 31 14.83 -9.25 -6.09
CA LYS A 31 14.91 -8.90 -4.67
C LYS A 31 15.21 -7.42 -4.46
N ALA A 32 16.14 -6.86 -5.24
CA ALA A 32 16.49 -5.44 -5.14
C ALA A 32 15.28 -4.54 -5.44
N LEU A 33 14.52 -4.84 -6.50
CA LEU A 33 13.29 -4.10 -6.82
C LEU A 33 12.22 -4.25 -5.75
N VAL A 34 12.01 -5.45 -5.22
CA VAL A 34 11.02 -5.67 -4.14
C VAL A 34 11.41 -4.91 -2.88
N ILE A 35 12.67 -4.98 -2.45
CA ILE A 35 13.18 -4.25 -1.27
C ILE A 35 13.04 -2.74 -1.45
N LEU A 36 13.45 -2.20 -2.60
CA LEU A 36 13.35 -0.77 -2.87
C LEU A 36 11.90 -0.28 -2.83
N THR A 37 11.00 -1.03 -3.47
CA THR A 37 9.58 -0.64 -3.55
C THR A 37 8.80 -0.94 -2.26
N ALA A 38 9.25 -1.86 -1.42
CA ALA A 38 8.70 -2.10 -0.08
C ALA A 38 9.02 -0.97 0.91
N ASN A 39 10.04 -0.17 0.64
CA ASN A 39 10.37 1.02 1.44
C ASN A 39 9.66 2.29 0.95
N ILE A 40 8.51 2.17 0.29
CA ILE A 40 7.74 3.34 -0.19
C ILE A 40 7.22 4.22 0.96
N SER A 41 7.04 3.65 2.15
CA SER A 41 6.58 4.34 3.36
C SER A 41 7.69 5.13 4.06
N ILE A 42 8.36 6.01 3.32
CA ILE A 42 9.32 6.99 3.87
C ILE A 42 8.61 8.06 4.71
N PRO A 43 9.30 8.76 5.63
CA PRO A 43 8.66 9.73 6.53
C PRO A 43 7.75 10.76 5.84
N PRO A 44 8.11 11.32 4.67
CA PRO A 44 7.22 12.23 3.93
C PRO A 44 5.99 11.56 3.31
N MET A 45 6.04 10.25 3.03
CA MET A 45 4.94 9.50 2.43
C MET A 45 3.96 8.96 3.46
N ILE A 46 4.38 8.78 4.71
CA ILE A 46 3.50 8.26 5.78
C ILE A 46 2.21 9.10 5.92
N PRO A 47 2.23 10.45 6.01
CA PRO A 47 1.01 11.24 6.11
C PRO A 47 0.05 11.03 4.93
N LEU A 48 0.62 10.93 3.72
CA LEU A 48 -0.16 10.70 2.50
C LEU A 48 -0.81 9.31 2.51
N ILE A 49 -0.04 8.28 2.88
CA ILE A 49 -0.55 6.90 2.99
C ILE A 49 -1.64 6.82 4.05
N LEU A 50 -1.45 7.43 5.22
CA LEU A 50 -2.47 7.47 6.29
C LEU A 50 -3.75 8.15 5.82
N PHE A 51 -3.63 9.32 5.17
CA PHE A 51 -4.78 10.07 4.67
C PHE A 51 -5.55 9.28 3.60
N LEU A 52 -4.84 8.75 2.60
CA LEU A 52 -5.45 7.95 1.54
C LEU A 52 -6.06 6.67 2.08
N SER A 53 -5.40 6.01 3.05
CA SER A 53 -5.96 4.85 3.74
C SER A 53 -7.26 5.21 4.43
N HIS A 54 -7.30 6.33 5.16
CA HIS A 54 -8.54 6.72 5.83
C HIS A 54 -9.66 7.08 4.85
N LEU A 55 -9.31 7.65 3.68
CA LEU A 55 -10.24 7.95 2.60
C LEU A 55 -10.81 6.69 1.94
N THR A 56 -9.95 5.75 1.54
CA THR A 56 -10.36 4.48 0.92
C THR A 56 -11.09 3.58 1.91
N GLY A 57 -10.76 3.67 3.21
CA GLY A 57 -11.42 2.94 4.28
C GLY A 57 -12.89 3.29 4.44
N ARG A 58 -13.29 4.54 4.14
CA ARG A 58 -14.70 4.98 4.26
C ARG A 58 -15.66 4.16 3.42
N ILE A 59 -15.20 3.66 2.28
CA ILE A 59 -15.98 2.83 1.36
C ILE A 59 -16.54 1.59 2.08
N TRP A 60 -15.82 1.07 3.08
CA TRP A 60 -16.19 -0.13 3.83
C TRP A 60 -16.95 0.13 5.12
N MET A 61 -16.95 1.37 5.62
CA MET A 61 -17.45 1.68 6.97
C MET A 61 -18.92 2.09 7.01
N GLY A 62 -19.51 2.52 5.89
CA GLY A 62 -20.90 3.00 5.85
C GLY A 62 -21.17 4.07 6.91
N ASP A 63 -22.22 3.87 7.72
CA ASP A 63 -22.60 4.79 8.82
C ASP A 63 -21.55 4.88 9.93
N ARG A 64 -20.62 3.92 10.02
CA ARG A 64 -19.52 3.91 11.00
C ARG A 64 -18.30 4.68 10.52
N ALA A 65 -18.34 5.27 9.32
CA ALA A 65 -17.25 6.04 8.76
C ALA A 65 -16.90 7.23 9.66
N GLN A 66 -15.66 7.25 10.12
CA GLN A 66 -15.09 8.33 10.88
C GLN A 66 -14.56 9.41 9.94
N TYR A 67 -14.81 10.66 10.34
CA TYR A 67 -14.26 11.85 9.72
C TYR A 67 -13.10 12.35 10.57
N ILE A 68 -12.08 12.89 9.93
CA ILE A 68 -10.95 13.50 10.64
C ILE A 68 -11.50 14.78 11.30
N ARG A 69 -11.89 14.66 12.58
CA ARG A 69 -12.35 15.77 13.41
C ARG A 69 -11.32 16.01 14.50
N PHE A 70 -10.95 17.27 14.68
CA PHE A 70 -10.08 17.67 15.78
C PHE A 70 -10.95 17.95 17.02
N SER A 71 -11.48 16.89 17.64
CA SER A 71 -12.17 16.95 18.93
C SER A 71 -11.29 16.36 20.03
N ARG A 72 -11.39 16.90 21.25
CA ARG A 72 -10.66 16.37 22.42
C ARG A 72 -11.37 15.19 23.08
N ASP A 73 -12.64 14.98 22.74
CA ASP A 73 -13.43 13.86 23.24
C ASP A 73 -13.14 12.63 22.38
N ILE A 74 -12.30 11.74 22.90
CA ILE A 74 -11.98 10.45 22.27
C ILE A 74 -12.77 9.38 23.01
N ASP A 75 -13.79 8.84 22.34
CA ASP A 75 -14.52 7.67 22.82
C ASP A 75 -13.87 6.37 22.28
N PHE A 76 -13.93 5.30 23.07
CA PHE A 76 -13.34 4.01 22.72
C PHE A 76 -13.97 3.42 21.45
N ALA A 77 -15.28 3.62 21.25
CA ALA A 77 -15.97 3.17 20.04
C ALA A 77 -15.48 3.91 18.79
N GLN A 78 -15.20 5.21 18.91
CA GLN A 78 -14.67 6.02 17.81
C GLN A 78 -13.22 5.63 17.46
N LEU A 79 -12.40 5.34 18.48
CA LEU A 79 -11.04 4.84 18.29
C LEU A 79 -11.05 3.50 17.54
N HIS A 80 -11.92 2.57 17.96
CA HIS A 80 -12.07 1.27 17.32
C HIS A 80 -12.50 1.40 15.86
N ASN A 81 -13.51 2.22 15.57
CA ASN A 81 -13.97 2.46 14.21
C ASN A 81 -12.90 3.12 13.34
N SER A 82 -12.15 4.09 13.89
CA SER A 82 -11.05 4.76 13.19
C SER A 82 -9.93 3.79 12.85
N PHE A 83 -9.60 2.88 13.77
CA PHE A 83 -8.60 1.84 13.57
C PHE A 83 -9.04 0.85 12.49
N LEU A 84 -10.27 0.33 12.55
CA LEU A 84 -10.80 -0.57 11.52
C LEU A 84 -10.84 0.10 10.15
N GLN A 85 -11.32 1.35 10.08
CA GLN A 85 -11.34 2.13 8.85
C GLN A 85 -9.94 2.28 8.26
N TYR A 86 -8.94 2.58 9.10
CA TYR A 86 -7.56 2.65 8.66
C TYR A 86 -7.06 1.32 8.12
N VAL A 87 -7.28 0.20 8.82
CA VAL A 87 -6.80 -1.13 8.39
C VAL A 87 -7.43 -1.55 7.06
N LEU A 88 -8.75 -1.44 6.92
CA LEU A 88 -9.46 -1.77 5.69
C LEU A 88 -9.02 -0.85 4.54
N GLY A 89 -8.88 0.43 4.84
CA GLY A 89 -8.46 1.43 3.88
C GLY A 89 -7.03 1.26 3.39
N ALA A 90 -6.09 1.03 4.31
CA ALA A 90 -4.68 0.76 3.99
C ALA A 90 -4.53 -0.52 3.16
N THR A 91 -5.30 -1.56 3.49
CA THR A 91 -5.33 -2.80 2.69
C THR A 91 -5.87 -2.55 1.29
N THR A 92 -6.96 -1.78 1.16
CA THR A 92 -7.54 -1.40 -0.13
C THR A 92 -6.55 -0.58 -0.96
N LEU A 93 -5.90 0.39 -0.33
CA LEU A 93 -4.88 1.24 -0.96
C LEU A 93 -3.68 0.41 -1.42
N ALA A 94 -3.21 -0.54 -0.59
CA ALA A 94 -2.11 -1.43 -0.93
C ALA A 94 -2.44 -2.27 -2.18
N VAL A 95 -3.64 -2.86 -2.25
CA VAL A 95 -4.10 -3.62 -3.42
C VAL A 95 -4.16 -2.72 -4.66
N ALA A 96 -4.79 -1.55 -4.56
CA ALA A 96 -4.91 -0.62 -5.68
C ALA A 96 -3.53 -0.16 -6.20
N ALA A 97 -2.62 0.23 -5.30
CA ALA A 97 -1.27 0.65 -5.65
C ALA A 97 -0.44 -0.50 -6.25
N ALA A 98 -0.63 -1.73 -5.77
CA ALA A 98 0.00 -2.92 -6.32
C ALA A 98 -0.47 -3.22 -7.75
N LEU A 99 -1.78 -3.10 -8.02
CA LEU A 99 -2.34 -3.28 -9.36
C LEU A 99 -1.82 -2.21 -10.33
N VAL A 100 -1.87 -0.94 -9.94
CA VAL A 100 -1.39 0.18 -10.76
C VAL A 100 0.10 0.03 -11.09
N SER A 101 0.92 -0.26 -10.09
CA SER A 101 2.36 -0.44 -10.30
C SER A 101 2.73 -1.72 -11.04
N GLY A 102 1.94 -2.78 -10.88
CA GLY A 102 2.04 -4.01 -11.66
C GLY A 102 1.78 -3.74 -13.14
N LEU A 103 0.69 -3.05 -13.45
CA LEU A 103 0.34 -2.65 -14.81
C LEU A 103 1.42 -1.73 -15.41
N LEU A 104 1.89 -0.74 -14.65
CA LEU A 104 2.97 0.16 -15.07
C LEU A 104 4.24 -0.65 -15.41
N THR A 105 4.64 -1.58 -14.54
CA THR A 105 5.81 -2.46 -14.78
C THR A 105 5.62 -3.27 -16.06
N PHE A 106 4.43 -3.85 -16.26
CA PHE A 106 4.12 -4.66 -17.44
C PHE A 106 4.20 -3.85 -18.73
N VAL A 107 3.56 -2.68 -18.77
CA VAL A 107 3.56 -1.78 -19.94
C VAL A 107 4.99 -1.32 -20.24
N LEU A 108 5.75 -0.88 -19.22
CA LEU A 108 7.13 -0.43 -19.40
C LEU A 108 8.02 -1.53 -19.99
N VAL A 109 7.96 -2.74 -19.44
CA VAL A 109 8.74 -3.88 -19.95
C VAL A 109 8.34 -4.23 -21.38
N LYS A 110 7.04 -4.19 -21.71
CA LYS A 110 6.55 -4.48 -23.06
C LYS A 110 7.06 -3.46 -24.09
N VAL A 111 6.96 -2.16 -23.77
CA VAL A 111 7.43 -1.07 -24.65
C VAL A 111 8.94 -1.14 -24.85
N LEU A 112 9.71 -1.36 -23.78
CA LEU A 112 11.17 -1.47 -23.87
C LEU A 112 11.63 -2.68 -24.69
N ARG A 113 10.91 -3.82 -24.60
CA ARG A 113 11.20 -5.00 -25.42
C ARG A 113 10.91 -4.76 -26.90
N MET A 114 9.81 -4.07 -27.22
CA MET A 114 9.46 -3.72 -28.59
C MET A 114 10.54 -2.85 -29.25
N ARG A 115 10.98 -1.78 -28.56
CA ARG A 115 12.05 -0.90 -29.07
C ARG A 115 13.41 -1.58 -29.25
N ARG A 116 13.67 -2.67 -28.54
CA ARG A 116 14.91 -3.46 -28.68
C ARG A 116 14.85 -4.43 -29.85
N SER A 117 13.67 -4.79 -30.34
CA SER A 117 13.50 -5.62 -31.54
C SER A 117 13.59 -4.81 -32.84
N GLU A 118 13.42 -3.49 -32.76
CA GLU A 118 13.53 -2.57 -33.90
C GLU A 118 14.95 -2.02 -34.12
N LYS A 119 15.90 -2.34 -33.22
CA LYS A 119 17.33 -2.04 -33.33
C LYS A 119 18.11 -3.32 -33.57
#